data_AF-A0A1M7G7W8-F1
#
_entry.id   AF-A0A1M7G7W8-F1
#
_cell.length_a   1.000
_cell.length_b   1.000
_cell.length_c   1.000
_cell.angle_alpha   90.00
_cell.angle_beta   90.00
_cell.angle_gamma   90.00
#
_symmetry.space_group_name_H-M   'P 1'
#
loop_
_entity.id
_entity.type
_entity.pdbx_description
1 polymer ?
#
loop_
_entity_poly.entity_id
_entity_poly.type
_entity_poly.pdbx_seq_one_letter_code
_entity_poly.pdbx_strand_id
1 'polypeptide(L)'
;MTKIASIAAAAVLLVGSIGGGAYLFQKNGKTNIPEPVLNEVTTGITNTSTTVIGAGTASNGENQPENKFSITKEELIEKVKVNNSFANYFDKFSADYTVLINDRREFHSEPETCIGKVYLDEINLTASATVERYENEKLIGRSLIAIMDNWYYNAEELLAETDFSNGGYKFLETPDKYYYVKDENTDKVMVLPWGRSNNIDVYAPENWDITGEITENGRKILSISGLQKGANNYEGVYRELPYTMKVDAETGMTLSYNLYDNDGNKTYSYELTNYKFDDEAEEFRTAADIIREIENDGYSKHNGF
;
A
#
# COMPACT_ATOMS: atom_id res chain seq x y z
N MET A 1 26.90 -12.89 51.04
CA MET A 1 26.00 -11.79 50.64
C MET A 1 26.35 -11.41 49.21
N THR A 2 25.57 -11.89 48.26
CA THR A 2 25.70 -11.57 46.83
C THR A 2 24.27 -11.46 46.33
N LYS A 3 23.84 -10.23 46.02
CA LYS A 3 22.46 -9.94 45.60
C LYS A 3 22.29 -10.41 44.16
N ILE A 4 21.41 -11.37 43.96
CA ILE A 4 20.84 -11.74 42.66
C ILE A 4 19.87 -10.62 42.29
N ALA A 5 20.21 -9.84 41.27
CA ALA A 5 19.26 -8.95 40.63
C ALA A 5 18.50 -9.77 39.59
N SER A 6 17.31 -10.22 39.96
CA SER A 6 16.33 -10.82 39.05
C SER A 6 15.97 -9.80 37.98
N ILE A 7 16.44 -10.01 36.75
CA ILE A 7 15.87 -9.35 35.57
C ILE A 7 14.56 -10.07 35.29
N ALA A 8 13.46 -9.47 35.76
CA ALA A 8 12.13 -9.83 35.32
C ALA A 8 12.04 -9.53 33.81
N ALA A 9 12.04 -10.58 33.00
CA ALA A 9 11.75 -10.49 31.58
C ALA A 9 10.28 -10.05 31.43
N ALA A 10 10.08 -8.78 31.11
CA ALA A 10 8.79 -8.28 30.65
C ALA A 10 8.57 -8.76 29.21
N ALA A 11 8.14 -10.01 29.06
CA ALA A 11 7.50 -10.48 27.84
C ALA A 11 6.09 -9.88 27.81
N VAL A 12 5.92 -8.80 27.05
CA VAL A 12 4.63 -8.12 26.84
C VAL A 12 4.47 -7.88 25.33
N LEU A 13 3.51 -8.61 24.77
CA LEU A 13 2.75 -8.38 23.52
C LEU A 13 3.52 -8.06 22.23
N LEU A 14 3.66 -9.08 21.37
CA LEU A 14 3.67 -8.93 19.91
C LEU A 14 2.83 -10.04 19.29
N VAL A 15 1.51 -9.94 19.45
CA VAL A 15 0.54 -10.74 18.70
C VAL A 15 -0.30 -9.77 17.89
N GLY A 16 -0.28 -9.92 16.56
CA GLY A 16 -1.15 -9.19 15.62
C GLY A 16 -0.55 -7.90 15.05
N SER A 17 0.44 -8.01 14.16
CA SER A 17 0.98 -6.88 13.38
C SER A 17 0.23 -6.63 12.06
N ILE A 18 -1.08 -6.93 12.00
CA ILE A 18 -1.97 -6.50 10.92
C ILE A 18 -3.06 -5.63 11.57
N GLY A 19 -2.82 -4.32 11.60
CA GLY A 19 -3.69 -3.33 12.25
C GLY A 19 -3.04 -2.01 12.67
N GLY A 20 -1.73 -1.84 12.47
CA GLY A 20 -0.98 -0.64 12.92
C GLY A 20 -0.64 0.41 11.85
N GLY A 21 -1.21 0.35 10.65
CA GLY A 21 -0.80 1.19 9.52
C GLY A 21 -1.32 2.63 9.51
N ALA A 22 -2.33 2.98 10.31
CA ALA A 22 -3.03 4.27 10.20
C ALA A 22 -2.83 5.24 11.39
N TYR A 23 -2.08 4.89 12.45
CA TYR A 23 -2.09 5.71 13.69
C TYR A 23 -0.85 6.59 13.94
N LEU A 24 0.13 6.70 13.03
CA LEU A 24 1.33 7.52 13.27
C LEU A 24 1.42 8.86 12.51
N PHE A 25 0.44 9.22 11.68
CA PHE A 25 0.48 10.49 10.93
C PHE A 25 -0.46 11.60 11.43
N GLN A 26 -1.30 11.36 12.45
CA GLN A 26 -2.25 12.38 12.93
C GLN A 26 -1.79 13.23 14.13
N LYS A 27 -0.59 13.03 14.70
CA LYS A 27 -0.14 13.77 15.89
C LYS A 27 1.21 14.49 15.82
N ASN A 28 1.76 14.77 14.63
CA ASN A 28 2.87 15.73 14.49
C ASN A 28 2.42 17.13 14.06
N GLY A 29 1.20 17.52 14.42
CA GLY A 29 0.77 18.91 14.40
C GLY A 29 1.34 19.68 15.60
N LYS A 30 2.46 20.38 15.37
CA LYS A 30 3.10 21.40 16.22
C LYS A 30 3.81 20.89 17.49
N THR A 31 5.08 20.54 17.34
CA THR A 31 6.10 20.74 18.38
C THR A 31 7.12 21.74 17.87
N ASN A 32 7.26 22.87 18.56
CA ASN A 32 8.26 23.91 18.30
C ASN A 32 9.67 23.34 18.50
N ILE A 33 10.25 22.74 17.46
CA ILE A 33 11.67 22.43 17.40
C ILE A 33 12.37 23.70 16.88
N PRO A 34 13.38 24.26 17.58
CA PRO A 34 14.09 25.43 17.10
C PRO A 34 14.77 25.13 15.77
N GLU A 35 14.64 26.06 14.81
CA GLU A 35 15.27 25.96 13.50
C GLU A 35 16.80 25.82 13.63
N PRO A 36 17.44 24.87 12.92
CA PRO A 36 18.89 24.80 12.86
C PRO A 36 19.44 25.98 12.05
N VAL A 37 20.36 26.74 12.65
CA VAL A 37 21.15 27.75 11.96
C VAL A 37 22.05 27.05 10.93
N LEU A 38 21.77 27.25 9.64
CA LEU A 38 22.64 26.84 8.54
C LEU A 38 23.89 27.73 8.52
N ASN A 39 25.04 27.16 8.84
CA ASN A 39 26.31 27.69 8.37
C ASN A 39 26.54 27.17 6.95
N GLU A 40 26.60 28.09 5.99
CA GLU A 40 26.92 27.78 4.60
C GLU A 40 28.26 27.05 4.49
N VAL A 41 28.25 25.85 3.91
CA VAL A 41 29.45 25.24 3.34
C VAL A 41 29.18 25.01 1.86
N THR A 42 29.74 25.89 1.05
CA THR A 42 29.75 25.82 -0.40
C THR A 42 30.72 24.75 -0.86
N THR A 43 30.20 23.64 -1.37
CA THR A 43 30.94 22.79 -2.32
C THR A 43 29.96 22.22 -3.33
N GLY A 44 30.04 22.73 -4.57
CA GLY A 44 29.23 22.25 -5.68
C GLY A 44 29.70 20.87 -6.15
N ILE A 45 28.74 19.99 -6.44
CA ILE A 45 28.93 18.79 -7.25
C ILE A 45 27.71 18.64 -8.16
N THR A 46 28.01 18.37 -9.41
CA THR A 46 27.18 18.42 -10.62
C THR A 46 26.13 17.29 -10.66
N ASN A 47 24.85 17.64 -10.76
CA ASN A 47 23.78 16.69 -11.06
C ASN A 47 23.90 16.24 -12.52
N THR A 48 24.19 14.96 -12.74
CA THR A 48 24.05 14.33 -14.06
C THR A 48 22.81 13.45 -14.04
N SER A 49 21.65 14.02 -14.39
CA SER A 49 20.44 13.25 -14.70
C SER A 49 20.67 12.46 -15.97
N THR A 50 20.67 11.13 -15.88
CA THR A 50 20.75 10.26 -17.06
C THR A 50 19.35 10.01 -17.59
N THR A 51 18.94 10.83 -18.56
CA THR A 51 17.71 10.62 -19.34
C THR A 51 17.95 9.51 -20.37
N VAL A 52 17.25 8.39 -20.26
CA VAL A 52 17.19 7.39 -21.35
C VAL A 52 16.20 7.91 -22.40
N ILE A 53 16.73 8.45 -23.50
CA ILE A 53 15.94 8.94 -24.65
C ILE A 53 15.78 7.78 -25.66
N GLY A 54 14.54 7.34 -25.86
CA GLY A 54 14.15 6.55 -27.03
C GLY A 54 14.18 7.42 -28.29
N ALA A 55 14.86 6.94 -29.34
CA ALA A 55 15.05 7.65 -30.59
C ALA A 55 13.74 7.79 -31.39
N GLY A 56 13.40 9.02 -31.76
CA GLY A 56 12.35 9.38 -32.72
C GLY A 56 12.60 10.78 -33.25
N THR A 57 12.68 10.92 -34.58
CA THR A 57 13.24 12.05 -35.33
C THR A 57 12.23 13.19 -35.59
N ALA A 58 12.68 14.45 -35.42
CA ALA A 58 12.18 15.74 -35.97
C ALA A 58 10.73 16.19 -35.63
N SER A 59 10.38 17.47 -35.39
CA SER A 59 10.91 18.76 -35.86
C SER A 59 10.55 19.93 -34.93
N ASN A 60 11.34 21.01 -34.98
CA ASN A 60 11.09 22.31 -34.33
C ASN A 60 9.72 22.94 -34.65
N GLY A 61 9.05 23.46 -33.62
CA GLY A 61 7.89 24.36 -33.69
C GLY A 61 7.69 25.07 -32.34
N GLU A 62 7.60 26.39 -32.37
CA GLU A 62 7.62 27.31 -31.23
C GLU A 62 6.30 27.33 -30.41
N ASN A 63 6.43 27.48 -29.08
CA ASN A 63 5.48 28.08 -28.13
C ASN A 63 4.00 27.63 -28.12
N GLN A 64 3.75 26.51 -27.42
CA GLN A 64 2.64 26.30 -26.49
C GLN A 64 3.13 25.35 -25.40
N PRO A 65 2.78 25.49 -24.10
CA PRO A 65 2.82 24.33 -23.23
C PRO A 65 1.66 23.44 -23.68
N GLU A 66 1.85 22.69 -24.76
CA GLU A 66 1.00 21.55 -25.03
C GLU A 66 1.11 20.68 -23.80
N ASN A 67 0.02 20.60 -23.04
CA ASN A 67 -0.03 19.75 -21.86
C ASN A 67 0.25 18.33 -22.37
N LYS A 68 1.46 17.83 -22.11
CA LYS A 68 1.97 16.58 -22.69
C LYS A 68 1.10 15.37 -22.31
N PHE A 69 0.25 15.54 -21.30
CA PHE A 69 -0.62 14.53 -20.72
C PHE A 69 -2.07 15.03 -20.69
N SER A 70 -3.00 14.10 -20.59
CA SER A 70 -4.46 14.34 -20.55
C SER A 70 -4.91 15.17 -19.36
N ILE A 71 -4.14 15.19 -18.27
CA ILE A 71 -4.35 16.06 -17.11
C ILE A 71 -3.01 16.67 -16.64
N THR A 72 -3.08 17.82 -16.00
CA THR A 72 -1.98 18.44 -15.26
C THR A 72 -1.66 17.70 -13.97
N LYS A 73 -0.47 17.98 -13.42
CA LYS A 73 -0.05 17.49 -12.11
C LYS A 73 -0.95 18.03 -11.01
N GLU A 74 -1.37 19.28 -11.10
CA GLU A 74 -2.26 19.94 -10.16
C GLU A 74 -3.65 19.30 -10.15
N GLU A 75 -4.23 19.03 -11.31
CA GLU A 75 -5.51 18.30 -11.43
C GLU A 75 -5.41 16.89 -10.83
N LEU A 76 -4.30 16.18 -11.08
CA LEU A 76 -4.06 14.87 -10.46
C LEU A 76 -3.96 14.97 -8.94
N ILE A 77 -3.21 15.95 -8.42
CA ILE A 77 -3.09 16.20 -6.98
C ILE A 77 -4.46 16.48 -6.37
N GLU A 78 -5.31 17.27 -7.03
CA GLU A 78 -6.64 17.61 -6.53
C GLU A 78 -7.53 16.36 -6.49
N LYS A 79 -7.54 15.56 -7.56
CA LYS A 79 -8.21 14.25 -7.61
C LYS A 79 -7.74 13.35 -6.47
N VAL A 80 -6.42 13.21 -6.27
CA VAL A 80 -5.85 12.32 -5.25
C VAL A 80 -5.98 12.90 -3.85
N LYS A 81 -6.02 14.21 -3.63
CA LYS A 81 -6.31 14.80 -2.30
C LYS A 81 -7.75 14.57 -1.89
N VAL A 82 -8.67 14.73 -2.85
CA VAL A 82 -10.08 14.35 -2.69
C VAL A 82 -10.18 12.83 -2.46
N ASN A 83 -9.36 12.03 -3.14
CA ASN A 83 -9.33 10.58 -2.99
C ASN A 83 -8.67 10.09 -1.67
N ASN A 84 -7.60 10.75 -1.20
CA ASN A 84 -7.00 10.60 0.14
C ASN A 84 -7.99 11.05 1.25
N SER A 85 -9.10 11.70 0.86
CA SER A 85 -10.23 12.05 1.71
C SER A 85 -11.46 11.16 1.45
N PHE A 86 -11.23 9.92 1.02
CA PHE A 86 -12.26 8.87 0.87
C PHE A 86 -13.21 9.02 -0.33
N ALA A 87 -13.05 9.97 -1.25
CA ALA A 87 -13.96 10.11 -2.38
C ALA A 87 -13.42 9.47 -3.67
N ASN A 88 -13.96 8.32 -4.05
CA ASN A 88 -13.71 7.70 -5.35
C ASN A 88 -14.70 8.17 -6.44
N TYR A 89 -14.20 8.26 -7.67
CA TYR A 89 -14.90 8.68 -8.90
C TYR A 89 -15.43 7.49 -9.73
N PHE A 90 -15.74 6.37 -9.08
CA PHE A 90 -16.33 5.19 -9.72
C PHE A 90 -17.54 4.73 -8.90
N ASP A 91 -18.51 4.11 -9.57
CA ASP A 91 -19.65 3.48 -8.90
C ASP A 91 -19.26 2.11 -8.38
N LYS A 92 -18.49 1.37 -9.20
CA LYS A 92 -18.02 0.02 -8.90
C LYS A 92 -16.60 -0.19 -9.41
N PHE A 93 -15.86 -1.06 -8.75
CA PHE A 93 -14.52 -1.44 -9.15
C PHE A 93 -14.23 -2.90 -8.82
N SER A 94 -13.53 -3.59 -9.71
CA SER A 94 -13.04 -4.95 -9.44
C SER A 94 -11.64 -5.12 -10.00
N ALA A 95 -10.76 -5.85 -9.30
CA ALA A 95 -9.44 -6.21 -9.82
C ALA A 95 -8.85 -7.46 -9.17
N ASP A 96 -7.91 -8.08 -9.86
CA ASP A 96 -6.93 -8.99 -9.27
C ASP A 96 -5.72 -8.17 -8.84
N TYR A 97 -5.09 -8.52 -7.72
CA TYR A 97 -3.89 -7.84 -7.26
C TYR A 97 -2.77 -8.79 -6.88
N THR A 98 -1.55 -8.32 -7.08
CA THR A 98 -0.33 -8.95 -6.57
C THR A 98 0.48 -7.94 -5.78
N VAL A 99 1.02 -8.37 -4.64
CA VAL A 99 1.99 -7.62 -3.84
C VAL A 99 3.24 -8.47 -3.70
N LEU A 100 4.41 -7.90 -3.98
CA LEU A 100 5.71 -8.49 -3.72
C LEU A 100 6.44 -7.67 -2.65
N ILE A 101 7.03 -8.35 -1.68
CA ILE A 101 7.79 -7.74 -0.58
C ILE A 101 9.15 -8.41 -0.53
N ASN A 102 10.17 -7.70 -1.01
CA ASN A 102 11.56 -8.15 -0.98
C ASN A 102 12.36 -7.48 0.15
N ASP A 103 11.77 -6.48 0.81
CA ASP A 103 12.40 -5.77 1.93
C ASP A 103 12.59 -6.73 3.12
N ARG A 104 13.79 -7.28 3.22
CA ARG A 104 14.18 -8.26 4.24
C ARG A 104 14.16 -7.59 5.60
N ARG A 105 13.26 -8.04 6.47
CA ARG A 105 13.23 -7.64 7.88
C ARG A 105 13.97 -8.68 8.70
N GLU A 106 14.29 -8.34 9.95
CA GLU A 106 15.03 -9.21 10.87
C GLU A 106 14.51 -10.66 10.92
N PHE A 107 13.20 -10.86 10.75
CA PHE A 107 12.56 -12.18 10.79
C PHE A 107 11.97 -12.66 9.46
N HIS A 108 12.07 -11.85 8.38
CA HIS A 108 11.53 -12.16 7.05
C HIS A 108 12.70 -12.23 6.07
N SER A 109 13.32 -13.41 5.98
CA SER A 109 14.54 -13.61 5.21
C SER A 109 14.30 -13.77 3.71
N GLU A 110 13.09 -14.14 3.33
CA GLU A 110 12.71 -14.49 1.96
C GLU A 110 11.58 -13.60 1.46
N PRO A 111 11.46 -13.40 0.13
CA PRO A 111 10.37 -12.63 -0.43
C PRO A 111 8.98 -13.17 -0.07
N GLU A 112 8.09 -12.27 0.33
CA GLU A 112 6.67 -12.57 0.45
C GLU A 112 5.91 -12.13 -0.79
N THR A 113 4.98 -12.96 -1.24
CA THR A 113 4.03 -12.63 -2.30
C THR A 113 2.61 -12.72 -1.75
N CYS A 114 1.81 -11.68 -1.92
CA CYS A 114 0.38 -11.72 -1.66
C CYS A 114 -0.37 -11.64 -2.99
N ILE A 115 -1.35 -12.52 -3.19
CA ILE A 115 -2.25 -12.47 -4.36
C ILE A 115 -3.68 -12.40 -3.87
N GLY A 116 -4.55 -11.80 -4.67
CA GLY A 116 -5.94 -11.69 -4.27
C GLY A 116 -6.84 -11.02 -5.28
N LYS A 117 -8.07 -10.79 -4.82
CA LYS A 117 -9.14 -10.12 -5.58
C LYS A 117 -9.77 -9.05 -4.70
N VAL A 118 -10.24 -7.98 -5.34
CA VAL A 118 -10.99 -6.91 -4.68
C VAL A 118 -12.20 -6.55 -5.52
N TYR A 119 -13.31 -6.26 -4.84
CA TYR A 119 -14.53 -5.69 -5.40
C TYR A 119 -15.02 -4.58 -4.47
N LEU A 120 -15.33 -3.43 -5.05
CA LEU A 120 -15.82 -2.23 -4.37
C LEU A 120 -17.14 -1.81 -5.04
N ASP A 121 -18.17 -1.55 -4.24
CA ASP A 121 -19.45 -0.99 -4.67
C ASP A 121 -19.77 0.23 -3.80
N GLU A 122 -19.53 1.42 -4.36
CA GLU A 122 -19.75 2.71 -3.69
C GLU A 122 -21.23 3.08 -3.64
N ILE A 123 -22.07 2.51 -4.52
CA ILE A 123 -23.51 2.76 -4.52
C ILE A 123 -24.16 2.06 -3.33
N ASN A 124 -23.81 0.79 -3.11
CA ASN A 124 -24.38 -0.04 -2.06
C ASN A 124 -23.57 0.00 -0.75
N LEU A 125 -22.41 0.68 -0.75
CA LEU A 125 -21.46 0.74 0.35
C LEU A 125 -21.04 -0.66 0.83
N THR A 126 -20.75 -1.53 -0.14
CA THR A 126 -20.24 -2.88 0.11
C THR A 126 -18.88 -3.10 -0.53
N ALA A 127 -18.05 -3.92 0.11
CA ALA A 127 -16.78 -4.36 -0.47
C ALA A 127 -16.49 -5.81 -0.11
N SER A 128 -15.71 -6.48 -0.96
CA SER A 128 -15.17 -7.81 -0.69
C SER A 128 -13.74 -7.91 -1.18
N ALA A 129 -12.88 -8.58 -0.41
CA ALA A 129 -11.54 -8.94 -0.85
C ALA A 129 -11.09 -10.27 -0.26
N THR A 130 -10.17 -10.92 -0.97
CA THR A 130 -9.50 -12.15 -0.54
C THR A 130 -8.00 -11.97 -0.69
N VAL A 131 -7.22 -12.42 0.29
CA VAL A 131 -5.76 -12.41 0.25
C VAL A 131 -5.25 -13.83 0.45
N GLU A 132 -4.30 -14.27 -0.38
CA GLU A 132 -3.46 -15.44 -0.11
C GLU A 132 -2.01 -14.98 -0.01
N ARG A 133 -1.30 -15.42 1.04
CA ARG A 133 0.07 -15.01 1.35
C ARG A 133 1.02 -16.18 1.20
N TYR A 134 2.13 -15.95 0.52
CA TYR A 134 3.14 -16.94 0.21
C TYR A 134 4.54 -16.47 0.62
N GLU A 135 5.34 -17.38 1.13
CA GLU A 135 6.79 -17.26 1.23
C GLU A 135 7.40 -18.51 0.59
N ASN A 136 8.36 -18.36 -0.33
CA ASN A 136 8.98 -19.48 -1.05
C ASN A 136 7.95 -20.46 -1.67
N GLU A 137 6.94 -19.93 -2.36
CA GLU A 137 5.85 -20.69 -3.00
C GLU A 137 4.96 -21.48 -2.03
N LYS A 138 5.17 -21.38 -0.71
CA LYS A 138 4.34 -22.02 0.30
C LYS A 138 3.33 -21.03 0.84
N LEU A 139 2.07 -21.45 0.87
CA LEU A 139 0.99 -20.65 1.44
C LEU A 139 1.14 -20.58 2.97
N ILE A 140 1.31 -19.38 3.50
CA ILE A 140 1.51 -19.09 4.94
C ILE A 140 0.26 -18.52 5.61
N GLY A 141 -0.70 -18.01 4.84
CA GLY A 141 -1.98 -17.57 5.38
C GLY A 141 -2.96 -17.07 4.33
N ARG A 142 -4.21 -16.87 4.76
CA ARG A 142 -5.31 -16.31 3.98
C ARG A 142 -6.02 -15.22 4.74
N SER A 143 -6.64 -14.28 4.03
CA SER A 143 -7.54 -13.30 4.63
C SER A 143 -8.83 -13.16 3.82
N LEU A 144 -9.93 -12.96 4.53
CA LEU A 144 -11.22 -12.61 3.97
C LEU A 144 -11.63 -11.25 4.53
N ILE A 145 -11.94 -10.30 3.65
CA ILE A 145 -12.30 -8.94 4.03
C ILE A 145 -13.66 -8.61 3.43
N ALA A 146 -14.55 -8.03 4.22
CA ALA A 146 -15.84 -7.56 3.75
C ALA A 146 -16.24 -6.25 4.43
N ILE A 147 -16.93 -5.39 3.68
CA ILE A 147 -17.65 -4.23 4.21
C ILE A 147 -19.14 -4.40 3.85
N MET A 148 -20.00 -4.30 4.85
CA MET A 148 -21.46 -4.35 4.69
C MET A 148 -22.10 -3.63 5.87
N ASP A 149 -23.16 -2.86 5.64
CA ASP A 149 -23.88 -2.12 6.68
C ASP A 149 -22.96 -1.22 7.56
N ASN A 150 -21.94 -0.60 6.95
CA ASN A 150 -20.92 0.22 7.61
C ASN A 150 -20.01 -0.54 8.62
N TRP A 151 -20.04 -1.87 8.59
CA TRP A 151 -19.14 -2.72 9.37
C TRP A 151 -18.04 -3.30 8.50
N TYR A 152 -16.80 -3.14 8.95
CA TYR A 152 -15.61 -3.76 8.38
C TYR A 152 -15.32 -5.08 9.09
N TYR A 153 -15.29 -6.16 8.32
CA TYR A 153 -14.92 -7.50 8.73
C TYR A 153 -13.56 -7.83 8.14
N ASN A 154 -12.63 -8.31 8.97
CA ASN A 154 -11.37 -8.87 8.51
C ASN A 154 -11.09 -10.15 9.29
N ALA A 155 -11.04 -11.25 8.56
CA ALA A 155 -10.73 -12.57 9.05
C ALA A 155 -9.40 -13.05 8.48
N GLU A 156 -8.61 -13.70 9.31
CA GLU A 156 -7.30 -14.24 8.97
C GLU A 156 -7.24 -15.73 9.35
N GLU A 157 -6.81 -16.55 8.40
CA GLU A 157 -6.42 -17.94 8.61
C GLU A 157 -4.89 -18.02 8.49
N LEU A 158 -4.22 -18.24 9.62
CA LEU A 158 -2.77 -18.42 9.66
C LEU A 158 -2.45 -19.91 9.50
N LEU A 159 -1.63 -20.23 8.50
CA LEU A 159 -1.11 -21.59 8.28
C LEU A 159 0.31 -21.74 8.85
N ALA A 160 0.97 -20.61 9.10
CA ALA A 160 2.27 -20.56 9.73
C ALA A 160 2.39 -19.33 10.65
N GLU A 161 3.20 -19.46 11.69
CA GLU A 161 3.60 -18.38 12.60
C GLU A 161 5.02 -17.92 12.29
N THR A 162 5.35 -16.66 12.59
CA THR A 162 6.74 -16.17 12.45
C THR A 162 7.65 -16.92 13.43
N ASP A 163 8.72 -17.51 12.92
CA ASP A 163 9.77 -18.11 13.75
C ASP A 163 10.78 -17.02 14.16
N PHE A 164 10.50 -16.36 15.27
CA PHE A 164 11.38 -15.31 15.81
C PHE A 164 12.77 -15.82 16.23
N SER A 165 12.94 -17.14 16.38
CA SER A 165 14.22 -17.72 16.81
C SER A 165 15.13 -18.07 15.64
N ASN A 166 14.55 -18.58 14.55
CA ASN A 166 15.32 -19.05 13.39
C ASN A 166 15.12 -18.20 12.12
N GLY A 167 14.20 -17.23 12.15
CA GLY A 167 13.75 -16.47 10.99
C GLY A 167 12.75 -17.26 10.12
N GLY A 168 11.95 -16.55 9.34
CA GLY A 168 10.93 -17.13 8.45
C GLY A 168 9.70 -17.62 9.19
N TYR A 169 9.13 -18.73 8.72
CA TYR A 169 7.85 -19.25 9.17
C TYR A 169 7.90 -20.70 9.66
N LYS A 170 7.18 -20.97 10.75
CA LYS A 170 6.91 -22.31 11.26
C LYS A 170 5.45 -22.67 11.00
N PHE A 171 5.24 -23.76 10.25
CA PHE A 171 3.90 -24.22 9.90
C PHE A 171 3.16 -24.79 11.13
N LEU A 172 1.89 -24.43 11.24
CA LEU A 172 1.01 -24.86 12.30
C LEU A 172 0.42 -26.24 11.96
N GLU A 173 0.29 -27.12 12.97
CA GLU A 173 -0.41 -28.40 12.79
C GLU A 173 -1.91 -28.20 12.53
N THR A 174 -2.49 -27.14 13.11
CA THR A 174 -3.87 -26.70 12.89
C THR A 174 -3.86 -25.21 12.59
N PRO A 175 -4.52 -24.75 11.51
CA PRO A 175 -4.61 -23.32 11.21
C PRO A 175 -5.21 -22.53 12.37
N ASP A 176 -4.63 -21.37 12.67
CA ASP A 176 -5.24 -20.41 13.58
C ASP A 176 -6.20 -19.51 12.80
N LYS A 177 -7.43 -19.36 13.28
CA LYS A 177 -8.51 -18.65 12.57
C LYS A 177 -9.15 -17.63 13.49
N TYR A 178 -8.99 -16.36 13.17
CA TYR A 178 -9.63 -15.28 13.91
C TYR A 178 -10.17 -14.20 13.00
N TYR A 179 -11.09 -13.39 13.52
CA TYR A 179 -11.59 -12.21 12.82
C TYR A 179 -11.90 -11.09 13.80
N TYR A 180 -11.86 -9.86 13.32
CA TYR A 180 -12.37 -8.70 14.06
C TYR A 180 -13.41 -7.95 13.22
N VAL A 181 -14.23 -7.19 13.93
CA VAL A 181 -15.28 -6.34 13.36
C VAL A 181 -15.14 -4.96 13.96
N LYS A 182 -15.10 -3.93 13.11
CA LYS A 182 -15.07 -2.52 13.53
C LYS A 182 -16.06 -1.71 12.71
N ASP A 183 -16.54 -0.60 13.28
CA ASP A 183 -17.29 0.41 12.54
C ASP A 183 -16.32 1.12 11.60
N GLU A 184 -16.63 1.19 10.31
CA GLU A 184 -15.76 1.86 9.33
C GLU A 184 -15.88 3.39 9.44
N ASN A 185 -16.96 3.88 10.05
CA ASN A 185 -17.24 5.28 10.36
C ASN A 185 -17.02 6.20 9.15
N THR A 186 -17.50 5.75 7.99
CA THR A 186 -17.32 6.42 6.70
C THR A 186 -18.50 6.09 5.78
N ASP A 187 -18.81 6.99 4.86
CA ASP A 187 -19.84 6.82 3.82
C ASP A 187 -19.24 6.26 2.51
N LYS A 188 -18.14 5.50 2.61
CA LYS A 188 -17.28 5.10 1.51
C LYS A 188 -16.74 3.70 1.65
N VAL A 189 -16.43 3.05 0.53
CA VAL A 189 -15.85 1.70 0.55
C VAL A 189 -14.37 1.71 0.20
N MET A 190 -13.56 1.20 1.12
CA MET A 190 -12.12 1.06 0.89
C MET A 190 -11.63 -0.25 1.45
N VAL A 191 -10.90 -1.01 0.64
CA VAL A 191 -10.14 -2.16 1.12
C VAL A 191 -8.68 -1.94 0.81
N LEU A 192 -7.87 -1.93 1.86
CA LEU A 192 -6.41 -2.02 1.77
C LEU A 192 -6.03 -3.47 2.10
N PRO A 193 -5.99 -4.38 1.11
CA PRO A 193 -5.74 -5.79 1.38
C PRO A 193 -4.36 -6.07 2.01
N TRP A 194 -3.45 -5.08 2.04
CA TRP A 194 -2.13 -5.24 2.66
C TRP A 194 -1.58 -4.02 3.43
N GLY A 195 -2.45 -3.13 3.94
CA GLY A 195 -2.10 -2.13 4.97
C GLY A 195 -1.03 -1.05 4.66
N ARG A 196 -0.31 -1.11 3.54
CA ARG A 196 0.56 -0.02 3.05
C ARG A 196 -0.23 0.90 2.13
N SER A 197 -0.22 2.20 2.42
CA SER A 197 -0.78 3.23 1.53
C SER A 197 0.13 3.43 0.33
N ASN A 198 -0.27 2.93 -0.84
CA ASN A 198 0.46 3.09 -2.10
C ASN A 198 -0.08 4.31 -2.86
N ASN A 199 -0.03 5.49 -2.22
CA ASN A 199 -0.66 6.70 -2.74
C ASN A 199 0.38 7.70 -3.22
N ILE A 200 0.01 8.54 -4.18
CA ILE A 200 0.82 9.68 -4.60
C ILE A 200 1.02 10.58 -3.37
N ASP A 201 2.26 11.02 -3.14
CA ASP A 201 2.55 12.00 -2.09
C ASP A 201 2.10 13.40 -2.54
N VAL A 202 0.85 13.70 -2.25
CA VAL A 202 0.21 14.98 -2.58
C VAL A 202 0.66 16.14 -1.68
N TYR A 203 1.41 15.84 -0.61
CA TYR A 203 1.93 16.83 0.33
C TYR A 203 3.38 17.22 0.02
N ALA A 204 4.09 16.40 -0.75
CA ALA A 204 5.41 16.72 -1.28
C ALA A 204 5.45 16.57 -2.82
N PRO A 205 4.66 17.38 -3.56
CA PRO A 205 4.55 17.29 -5.02
C PRO A 205 5.88 17.53 -5.75
N GLU A 206 6.84 18.21 -5.14
CA GLU A 206 8.18 18.41 -5.66
C GLU A 206 9.03 17.13 -5.77
N ASN A 207 8.62 16.04 -5.11
CA ASN A 207 9.39 14.79 -5.09
C ASN A 207 9.00 13.77 -6.17
N TRP A 208 8.08 14.11 -7.08
CA TRP A 208 7.63 13.21 -8.14
C TRP A 208 7.14 13.99 -9.37
N ASP A 209 7.09 13.35 -10.53
CA ASP A 209 6.53 13.92 -11.76
C ASP A 209 5.77 12.88 -12.59
N ILE A 210 4.86 13.36 -13.45
CA ILE A 210 4.25 12.55 -14.51
C ILE A 210 5.30 12.35 -15.60
N THR A 211 5.69 11.10 -15.84
CA THR A 211 6.76 10.73 -16.77
C THR A 211 6.25 10.12 -18.07
N GLY A 212 5.00 9.66 -18.10
CA GLY A 212 4.38 9.06 -19.28
C GLY A 212 2.87 9.01 -19.19
N GLU A 213 2.23 8.75 -20.32
CA GLU A 213 0.81 8.43 -20.41
C GLU A 213 0.63 7.34 -21.46
N ILE A 214 -0.21 6.36 -21.16
CA ILE A 214 -0.69 5.37 -22.12
C ILE A 214 -2.22 5.32 -22.09
N THR A 215 -2.80 4.64 -23.06
CA THR A 215 -4.23 4.29 -23.05
C THR A 215 -4.35 2.78 -22.92
N GLU A 216 -5.04 2.34 -21.87
CA GLU A 216 -5.22 0.93 -21.51
C GLU A 216 -6.69 0.74 -21.11
N ASN A 217 -7.37 -0.26 -21.67
CA ASN A 217 -8.80 -0.52 -21.44
C ASN A 217 -9.69 0.72 -21.61
N GLY A 218 -9.39 1.56 -22.62
CA GLY A 218 -10.14 2.80 -22.90
C GLY A 218 -9.87 3.95 -21.94
N ARG A 219 -9.04 3.75 -20.90
CA ARG A 219 -8.71 4.76 -19.89
C ARG A 219 -7.32 5.32 -20.08
N LYS A 220 -7.11 6.55 -19.61
CA LYS A 220 -5.79 7.21 -19.61
C LYS A 220 -5.03 6.81 -18.37
N ILE A 221 -3.91 6.13 -18.53
CA ILE A 221 -3.06 5.68 -17.43
C ILE A 221 -1.79 6.49 -17.43
N LEU A 222 -1.55 7.21 -16.34
CA LEU A 222 -0.36 8.02 -16.12
C LEU A 222 0.74 7.18 -15.50
N SER A 223 1.95 7.32 -16.02
CA SER A 223 3.17 6.85 -15.37
C SER A 223 3.75 7.98 -14.53
N ILE A 224 4.06 7.68 -13.28
CA ILE A 224 4.68 8.60 -12.32
C ILE A 224 6.02 8.02 -11.90
N SER A 225 7.00 8.90 -11.69
CA SER A 225 8.27 8.54 -11.06
C SER A 225 8.58 9.56 -9.97
N GLY A 226 9.08 9.08 -8.84
CA GLY A 226 9.38 9.95 -7.71
C GLY A 226 10.36 9.34 -6.73
N LEU A 227 10.56 10.07 -5.64
CA LEU A 227 11.48 9.72 -4.57
C LEU A 227 10.76 9.84 -3.23
N GLN A 228 10.60 8.72 -2.53
CA GLN A 228 10.08 8.73 -1.16
C GLN A 228 11.19 9.19 -0.23
N LYS A 229 11.02 10.37 0.39
CA LYS A 229 11.94 10.89 1.41
C LYS A 229 11.41 10.56 2.80
N GLY A 230 12.32 10.31 3.74
CA GLY A 230 11.95 10.24 5.15
C GLY A 230 11.55 8.86 5.67
N ALA A 231 11.70 7.78 4.88
CA ALA A 231 11.50 6.43 5.38
C ALA A 231 12.63 6.08 6.36
N ASN A 232 12.34 6.16 7.65
CA ASN A 232 13.28 5.78 8.69
C ASN A 232 13.41 4.24 8.71
N ASN A 233 14.62 3.71 8.64
CA ASN A 233 14.83 2.28 8.92
C ASN A 233 14.71 2.02 10.44
N TYR A 234 14.73 0.75 10.85
CA TYR A 234 14.77 0.35 12.26
C TYR A 234 15.99 0.92 13.04
N GLU A 235 16.94 1.58 12.35
CA GLU A 235 18.20 2.09 12.89
C GLU A 235 18.29 3.63 12.93
N GLY A 236 17.22 4.37 12.59
CA GLY A 236 17.24 5.84 12.65
C GLY A 236 17.77 6.54 11.39
N VAL A 237 18.04 5.81 10.30
CA VAL A 237 18.56 6.33 9.04
C VAL A 237 17.42 6.62 8.09
N TYR A 238 17.29 7.90 7.71
CA TYR A 238 16.41 8.32 6.63
C TYR A 238 16.90 7.79 5.30
N ARG A 239 16.06 7.02 4.62
CA ARG A 239 16.31 6.53 3.26
C ARG A 239 15.50 7.35 2.26
N GLU A 240 16.13 7.61 1.13
CA GLU A 240 15.46 8.05 -0.08
C GLU A 240 15.23 6.80 -0.94
N LEU A 241 13.97 6.49 -1.24
CA LEU A 241 13.62 5.28 -2.00
C LEU A 241 12.95 5.70 -3.31
N PRO A 242 13.59 5.48 -4.47
CA PRO A 242 12.96 5.75 -5.75
C PRO A 242 11.72 4.89 -5.93
N TYR A 243 10.69 5.44 -6.58
CA TYR A 243 9.50 4.68 -6.92
C TYR A 243 8.99 5.00 -8.32
N THR A 244 8.27 4.04 -8.90
CA THR A 244 7.43 4.25 -10.08
C THR A 244 6.00 3.85 -9.76
N MET A 245 5.03 4.51 -10.40
CA MET A 245 3.61 4.26 -10.17
C MET A 245 2.84 4.37 -11.48
N LYS A 246 1.75 3.60 -11.61
CA LYS A 246 0.73 3.80 -12.63
C LYS A 246 -0.57 4.23 -11.96
N VAL A 247 -1.22 5.24 -12.50
CA VAL A 247 -2.43 5.84 -11.93
C VAL A 247 -3.46 6.09 -13.02
N ASP A 248 -4.71 5.75 -12.74
CA ASP A 248 -5.82 6.12 -13.62
C ASP A 248 -6.04 7.63 -13.57
N ALA A 249 -5.93 8.32 -14.72
CA ALA A 249 -6.00 9.78 -14.77
C ALA A 249 -7.38 10.32 -14.37
N GLU A 250 -8.44 9.55 -14.62
CA GLU A 250 -9.81 9.98 -14.35
C GLU A 250 -10.12 9.95 -12.86
N THR A 251 -9.75 8.86 -12.17
CA THR A 251 -10.09 8.62 -10.75
C THR A 251 -8.97 8.97 -9.78
N GLY A 252 -7.72 9.04 -10.24
CA GLY A 252 -6.53 9.14 -9.39
C GLY A 252 -6.17 7.84 -8.66
N MET A 253 -6.82 6.71 -8.99
CA MET A 253 -6.55 5.43 -8.34
C MET A 253 -5.21 4.84 -8.75
N THR A 254 -4.41 4.43 -7.77
CA THR A 254 -3.14 3.72 -8.01
C THR A 254 -3.41 2.32 -8.55
N LEU A 255 -2.94 2.05 -9.77
CA LEU A 255 -3.02 0.74 -10.41
C LEU A 255 -1.75 -0.10 -10.21
N SER A 256 -0.61 0.55 -10.07
CA SER A 256 0.62 -0.15 -9.69
C SER A 256 1.57 0.78 -8.96
N TYR A 257 2.42 0.22 -8.10
CA TYR A 257 3.45 0.93 -7.36
C TYR A 257 4.66 0.03 -7.20
N ASN A 258 5.85 0.52 -7.56
CA ASN A 258 7.12 -0.18 -7.38
C ASN A 258 8.07 0.70 -6.60
N LEU A 259 8.64 0.17 -5.53
CA LEU A 259 9.67 0.82 -4.72
C LEU A 259 11.01 0.13 -4.96
N TYR A 260 12.07 0.92 -5.02
CA TYR A 260 13.42 0.44 -5.31
C TYR A 260 14.38 0.82 -4.19
N ASP A 261 15.41 0.00 -3.97
CA ASP A 261 16.58 0.40 -3.19
C ASP A 261 17.56 1.24 -4.03
N ASN A 262 18.66 1.67 -3.40
CA ASN A 262 19.69 2.48 -4.05
C ASN A 262 20.46 1.74 -5.15
N ASP A 263 20.43 0.41 -5.15
CA ASP A 263 21.06 -0.43 -6.17
C ASP A 263 20.10 -0.69 -7.35
N GLY A 264 18.87 -0.17 -7.28
CA GLY A 264 17.84 -0.33 -8.29
C GLY A 264 17.06 -1.65 -8.18
N ASN A 265 17.23 -2.42 -7.10
CA ASN A 265 16.44 -3.62 -6.89
C ASN A 265 15.05 -3.25 -6.37
N LYS A 266 14.02 -3.92 -6.91
CA LYS A 266 12.64 -3.77 -6.47
C LYS A 266 12.51 -4.32 -5.04
N THR A 267 12.22 -3.47 -4.06
CA THR A 267 12.03 -3.83 -2.64
C THR A 267 10.56 -4.09 -2.29
N TYR A 268 9.67 -3.44 -3.01
CA TYR A 268 8.22 -3.61 -2.87
C TYR A 268 7.54 -3.40 -4.21
N SER A 269 6.48 -4.14 -4.47
CA SER A 269 5.64 -3.95 -5.64
C SER A 269 4.18 -4.25 -5.32
N TYR A 270 3.30 -3.47 -5.89
CA TYR A 270 1.85 -3.65 -5.90
C TYR A 270 1.39 -3.48 -7.33
N GLU A 271 0.60 -4.42 -7.84
CA GLU A 271 0.12 -4.41 -9.22
C GLU A 271 -1.32 -4.90 -9.27
N LEU A 272 -2.21 -4.08 -9.86
CA LEU A 272 -3.56 -4.46 -10.24
C LEU A 272 -3.56 -4.98 -11.68
N THR A 273 -4.29 -6.07 -11.88
CA THR A 273 -4.52 -6.69 -13.19
C THR A 273 -5.99 -7.02 -13.35
N ASN A 274 -6.45 -7.20 -14.58
CA ASN A 274 -7.85 -7.47 -14.90
C ASN A 274 -8.83 -6.46 -14.26
N TYR A 275 -8.39 -5.22 -14.06
CA TYR A 275 -9.18 -4.21 -13.39
C TYR A 275 -10.31 -3.71 -14.29
N LYS A 276 -11.51 -3.54 -13.72
CA LYS A 276 -12.74 -3.11 -14.40
C LYS A 276 -13.47 -2.09 -13.55
N PHE A 277 -14.14 -1.16 -14.22
CA PHE A 277 -14.86 -0.05 -13.60
C PHE A 277 -16.35 -0.12 -13.93
N ASP A 278 -17.17 0.41 -13.03
CA ASP A 278 -18.60 0.68 -13.21
C ASP A 278 -19.37 -0.55 -13.71
N ASP A 279 -20.07 -0.43 -14.85
CA ASP A 279 -20.88 -1.51 -15.43
C ASP A 279 -20.06 -2.77 -15.81
N GLU A 280 -18.74 -2.63 -15.97
CA GLU A 280 -17.84 -3.76 -16.26
C GLU A 280 -17.32 -4.44 -14.99
N ALA A 281 -17.48 -3.84 -13.81
CA ALA A 281 -16.96 -4.40 -12.57
C ALA A 281 -17.65 -5.73 -12.22
N GLU A 282 -16.84 -6.77 -11.99
CA GLU A 282 -17.32 -8.12 -11.72
C GLU A 282 -17.16 -8.47 -10.24
N GLU A 283 -18.29 -8.70 -9.58
CA GLU A 283 -18.31 -9.22 -8.22
C GLU A 283 -17.90 -10.70 -8.22
N PHE A 284 -16.75 -10.99 -7.60
CA PHE A 284 -16.25 -12.36 -7.50
C PHE A 284 -16.91 -13.14 -6.35
N ARG A 285 -17.24 -12.43 -5.26
CA ARG A 285 -17.94 -12.91 -4.07
C ARG A 285 -18.64 -11.73 -3.40
N THR A 286 -19.85 -11.97 -2.89
CA THR A 286 -20.57 -10.93 -2.14
C THR A 286 -19.98 -10.73 -0.75
N ALA A 287 -20.11 -9.51 -0.23
CA ALA A 287 -19.75 -9.20 1.16
C ALA A 287 -20.52 -10.11 2.15
N ALA A 288 -21.80 -10.36 1.89
CA ALA A 288 -22.64 -11.24 2.70
C ALA A 288 -22.16 -12.70 2.69
N ASP A 289 -21.67 -13.21 1.56
CA ASP A 289 -21.12 -14.57 1.50
C ASP A 289 -19.77 -14.68 2.22
N ILE A 290 -18.93 -13.65 2.19
CA ILE A 290 -17.71 -13.61 2.99
C ILE A 290 -18.04 -13.58 4.49
N ILE A 291 -18.95 -12.70 4.93
CA ILE A 291 -19.35 -12.62 6.34
C ILE A 291 -19.92 -13.96 6.81
N ARG A 292 -20.75 -14.61 5.99
CA ARG A 292 -21.29 -15.94 6.29
C ARG A 292 -20.19 -17.00 6.42
N GLU A 293 -19.15 -16.96 5.59
CA GLU A 293 -18.01 -17.86 5.71
C GLU A 293 -17.26 -17.62 7.03
N ILE A 294 -16.94 -16.36 7.33
CA ILE A 294 -16.26 -15.98 8.58
C ILE A 294 -17.04 -16.51 9.80
N GLU A 295 -18.35 -16.34 9.82
CA GLU A 295 -19.20 -16.74 10.95
C GLU A 295 -19.41 -18.26 11.07
N ASN A 296 -19.24 -19.04 9.99
CA ASN A 296 -19.55 -20.48 9.98
C ASN A 296 -18.31 -21.39 9.86
N ASP A 297 -17.17 -20.92 9.35
CA ASP A 297 -15.99 -21.75 9.06
C ASP A 297 -14.96 -21.80 10.20
N GLY A 298 -15.43 -21.59 11.44
CA GLY A 298 -14.65 -21.79 12.66
C GLY A 298 -13.71 -20.65 13.02
N TYR A 299 -13.89 -19.45 12.46
CA TYR A 299 -13.16 -18.27 12.90
C TYR A 299 -13.62 -17.83 14.29
N SER A 300 -12.66 -17.52 15.15
CA SER A 300 -12.93 -16.99 16.49
C SER A 300 -12.93 -15.47 16.48
N LYS A 301 -13.98 -14.84 17.02
CA LYS A 301 -14.02 -13.37 17.11
C LYS A 301 -12.98 -12.87 18.10
N HIS A 302 -12.03 -12.09 17.61
CA HIS A 302 -11.13 -11.30 18.41
C HIS A 302 -11.78 -9.95 18.72
N ASN A 303 -12.06 -9.72 20.00
CA ASN A 303 -12.41 -8.40 20.49
C ASN A 303 -11.12 -7.58 20.60
N GLY A 304 -10.63 -7.06 19.49
CA GLY A 304 -9.43 -6.21 19.43
C GLY A 304 -9.76 -4.74 19.70
N PHE A 305 -9.27 -4.24 20.84
CA PHE A 305 -9.06 -2.86 21.34
C PHE A 305 -10.09 -1.75 21.09
#